data_AF-X4ZY75-F1
#
_entry.id   AF-X4ZY75-F1
#
_cell.length_a   1.000
_cell.length_b   1.000
_cell.length_c   1.000
_cell.angle_alpha   90.00
_cell.angle_beta   90.00
_cell.angle_gamma   90.00
#
_symmetry.space_group_name_H-M   'P 1'
#
loop_
_entity.id
_entity.type
_entity.pdbx_description
1 polymer ?
#
loop_
_entity_poly.entity_id
_entity_poly.type
_entity_poly.pdbx_seq_one_letter_code
_entity_poly.pdbx_strand_id
1 'polypeptide(L)'
;MKKRTRKMLLKKYAAMVLCGTLTILLLYFADWIFGYGLTNINTLFPFTITTQAEKILMITLAASFLIPDLIHWITGRQSARELER
;
A
#
# COMPACT_ATOMS: atom_id res chain seq x y z
N MET A 1 3.32 -1.93 -25.66
CA MET A 1 3.99 -2.04 -24.33
C MET A 1 3.28 -1.19 -23.27
N LYS A 2 3.23 0.14 -23.42
CA LYS A 2 2.66 1.10 -22.44
C LYS A 2 1.26 0.77 -21.90
N LYS A 3 0.27 0.44 -22.75
CA LYS A 3 -1.09 0.04 -22.31
C LYS A 3 -1.10 -1.22 -21.43
N ARG A 4 -0.22 -2.20 -21.74
CA ARG A 4 -0.08 -3.45 -20.98
C ARG A 4 0.56 -3.19 -19.60
N THR A 5 1.63 -2.40 -19.55
CA THR A 5 2.29 -1.98 -18.30
C THR A 5 1.33 -1.23 -17.39
N ARG A 6 0.56 -0.29 -17.94
CA ARG A 6 -0.48 0.44 -17.19
C ARG A 6 -1.56 -0.49 -16.64
N LYS A 7 -2.11 -1.40 -17.45
CA LYS A 7 -3.11 -2.37 -16.97
C LYS A 7 -2.56 -3.27 -15.87
N MET A 8 -1.28 -3.65 -15.94
CA MET A 8 -0.62 -4.46 -14.90
C MET A 8 -0.45 -3.67 -13.59
N LEU A 9 0.07 -2.44 -13.65
CA LEU A 9 0.21 -1.57 -12.48
C LEU A 9 -1.16 -1.29 -11.83
N LEU A 10 -2.19 -1.03 -12.62
CA LEU A 10 -3.53 -0.78 -12.11
C LEU A 10 -4.10 -2.01 -11.37
N LYS A 11 -3.86 -3.23 -11.88
CA LYS A 11 -4.22 -4.47 -11.18
C LYS A 11 -3.44 -4.63 -9.86
N LYS A 12 -2.13 -4.34 -9.86
CA LYS A 12 -1.28 -4.37 -8.66
C LYS A 12 -1.84 -3.45 -7.58
N TYR A 13 -2.13 -2.20 -7.92
CA TYR A 13 -2.67 -1.23 -6.95
C TYR A 13 -4.10 -1.57 -6.52
N ALA A 14 -4.94 -2.10 -7.41
CA ALA A 14 -6.27 -2.58 -7.03
C ALA A 14 -6.18 -3.72 -5.98
N ALA A 15 -5.28 -4.69 -6.19
CA ALA A 15 -5.02 -5.76 -5.23
C ALA A 15 -4.44 -5.21 -3.91
N MET A 16 -3.53 -4.23 -3.97
CA MET A 16 -2.98 -3.59 -2.78
C MET A 16 -4.05 -2.87 -1.96
N VAL A 17 -4.95 -2.12 -2.60
CA VAL A 17 -6.07 -1.45 -1.93
C VAL A 17 -7.03 -2.49 -1.34
N LEU A 18 -7.36 -3.54 -2.08
CA LEU A 18 -8.20 -4.62 -1.58
C LEU A 18 -7.58 -5.27 -0.33
N CYS A 19 -6.30 -5.63 -0.35
CA CYS A 19 -5.62 -6.19 0.81
C CYS A 19 -5.60 -5.20 1.98
N GLY A 20 -5.28 -3.92 1.75
CA GLY A 20 -5.28 -2.91 2.80
C GLY A 20 -6.65 -2.72 3.46
N THR A 21 -7.71 -2.66 2.65
CA THR A 21 -9.09 -2.56 3.15
C THR A 21 -9.51 -3.79 3.95
N LEU A 22 -9.17 -5.01 3.49
CA LEU A 22 -9.44 -6.24 4.23
C LEU A 22 -8.68 -6.30 5.54
N THR A 23 -7.41 -5.87 5.59
CA THR A 23 -6.63 -5.80 6.83
C THR A 23 -7.27 -4.83 7.83
N ILE A 24 -7.71 -3.66 7.37
CA ILE A 24 -8.40 -2.69 8.23
C ILE A 24 -9.72 -3.28 8.75
N LEU A 25 -10.52 -3.89 7.88
CA LEU A 25 -11.77 -4.56 8.29
C LEU A 25 -11.52 -5.68 9.31
N LEU A 26 -10.44 -6.45 9.13
CA LEU A 26 -10.06 -7.51 10.06
C LEU A 26 -9.71 -6.94 11.44
N LEU A 27 -9.04 -5.78 11.50
CA LEU A 27 -8.74 -5.10 12.75
C LEU A 27 -10.02 -4.65 13.47
N TYR A 28 -10.96 -4.02 12.75
CA TYR A 28 -12.27 -3.66 13.32
C TYR A 28 -13.08 -4.89 13.76
N PHE A 29 -13.01 -5.98 13.00
CA PHE A 29 -13.67 -7.23 13.34
C PHE A 29 -13.09 -7.87 14.61
N ALA A 30 -11.76 -7.85 14.77
CA ALA A 30 -11.10 -8.29 15.98
C ALA A 30 -11.52 -7.43 17.19
N ASP A 31 -11.50 -6.11 17.04
CA ASP A 31 -11.93 -5.16 18.08
C ASP A 31 -13.37 -5.44 18.55
N TRP A 32 -14.25 -5.77 17.60
CA TRP A 32 -15.62 -6.17 17.89
C TRP A 32 -15.73 -7.53 18.59
N ILE A 33 -15.00 -8.57 18.13
CA ILE A 33 -15.02 -9.91 18.75
C ILE A 33 -14.62 -9.87 20.23
N PHE A 34 -13.61 -9.07 20.57
CA PHE A 34 -13.13 -8.97 21.94
C PHE A 34 -13.94 -8.00 22.82
N GLY A 35 -15.01 -7.41 22.28
CA GLY A 35 -15.93 -6.57 23.04
C GLY A 35 -15.45 -5.14 23.29
N TYR A 36 -14.38 -4.70 22.61
CA TYR A 36 -13.86 -3.33 22.70
C TYR A 36 -14.65 -2.32 21.85
N GLY A 37 -15.57 -2.80 21.02
CA GLY A 37 -16.39 -1.99 20.12
C GLY A 37 -15.70 -1.67 18.80
N LEU A 38 -16.07 -0.56 18.15
CA LEU A 38 -15.44 -0.04 16.92
C LEU A 38 -14.54 1.18 17.19
N THR A 39 -14.41 1.58 18.45
CA THR A 39 -13.75 2.84 18.84
C THR A 39 -12.31 2.65 19.23
N ASN A 40 -11.91 1.46 19.69
CA ASN A 40 -10.60 1.22 20.26
C ASN A 40 -9.51 1.19 19.18
N ILE A 41 -9.80 0.66 18.00
CA ILE A 41 -8.87 0.77 16.86
C ILE A 41 -8.59 2.23 16.47
N ASN A 42 -9.58 3.13 16.55
CA ASN A 42 -9.40 4.56 16.27
C ASN A 42 -8.53 5.25 17.32
N THR A 43 -8.56 4.77 18.57
CA THR A 43 -7.66 5.26 19.61
C THR A 43 -6.25 4.72 19.49
N LEU A 44 -6.06 3.49 18.98
CA LEU A 44 -4.75 2.85 18.84
C LEU A 44 -4.01 3.28 17.56
N PHE A 45 -4.73 3.58 16.49
CA PHE A 45 -4.14 3.92 15.18
C PHE A 45 -3.10 5.06 15.23
N PRO A 46 -3.32 6.16 15.97
CA PRO A 46 -2.32 7.22 16.13
C PRO A 46 -1.05 6.77 16.87
N PHE A 47 -1.13 5.73 17.70
CA PHE A 47 0.01 5.17 18.44
C PHE A 47 0.80 4.14 17.64
N THR A 48 0.35 3.75 16.44
CA THR A 48 1.11 2.82 15.60
C THR A 48 2.37 3.45 15.00
N ILE A 49 2.39 4.77 14.85
CA ILE A 49 3.52 5.54 14.28
C ILE A 49 3.68 6.80 15.12
N THR A 50 4.48 6.69 16.17
CA THR A 50 4.56 7.68 17.23
C THR A 50 5.60 8.73 16.94
N THR A 51 6.80 8.31 16.52
CA THR A 51 7.95 9.18 16.42
C THR A 51 8.04 9.86 15.05
N GLN A 52 8.67 11.04 15.01
CA GLN A 52 8.94 11.72 13.74
C GLN A 52 9.83 10.86 12.83
N ALA A 53 10.77 10.10 13.40
CA ALA A 53 11.64 9.20 12.66
C ALA A 53 10.85 8.08 11.97
N GLU A 54 9.90 7.45 12.66
CA GLU A 54 9.01 6.42 12.08
C GLU A 54 8.16 6.98 10.93
N LYS A 55 7.64 8.21 11.09
CA LYS A 55 6.86 8.89 10.04
C LYS A 55 7.71 9.14 8.78
N ILE A 56 8.93 9.65 8.95
CA ILE A 56 9.86 9.89 7.84
C ILE A 56 10.25 8.56 7.16
N LEU A 57 10.54 7.52 7.95
CA LEU A 57 10.88 6.20 7.45
C LEU A 57 9.74 5.61 6.60
N MET A 58 8.50 5.67 7.11
CA MET A 58 7.29 5.24 6.38
C MET A 58 7.11 5.98 5.06
N ILE A 59 7.25 7.31 5.04
CA ILE A 59 7.15 8.11 3.82
C ILE A 59 8.25 7.71 2.82
N THR A 60 9.48 7.52 3.31
CA THR A 60 10.63 7.17 2.46
C THR A 60 10.45 5.77 1.85
N LEU A 61 9.97 4.80 2.63
CA LEU A 61 9.62 3.47 2.14
C LEU A 61 8.47 3.53 1.12
N ALA A 62 7.39 4.26 1.42
CA ALA A 62 6.29 4.41 0.48
C ALA A 62 6.76 5.02 -0.84
N ALA A 63 7.62 6.04 -0.79
CA ALA A 63 8.21 6.68 -1.95
C ALA A 63 9.12 5.73 -2.75
N SER A 64 9.94 4.90 -2.09
CA SER A 64 10.83 3.97 -2.78
C SER A 64 10.07 2.89 -3.56
N PHE A 65 8.86 2.52 -3.12
CA PHE A 65 7.98 1.63 -3.88
C PHE A 65 7.16 2.35 -4.96
N LEU A 66 6.69 3.57 -4.72
CA LEU A 66 5.83 4.32 -5.64
C LEU A 66 6.59 4.97 -6.79
N ILE A 67 7.77 5.55 -6.54
CA ILE A 67 8.53 6.31 -7.54
C ILE A 67 8.91 5.44 -8.75
N PRO A 68 9.47 4.22 -8.60
CA PRO A 68 9.80 3.38 -9.74
C PRO A 68 8.56 3.03 -10.58
N ASP A 69 7.44 2.71 -9.93
CA ASP A 69 6.18 2.40 -10.60
C ASP A 69 5.61 3.60 -11.36
N LEU A 70 5.72 4.80 -10.80
CA LEU A 70 5.32 6.04 -11.47
C LEU A 70 6.19 6.32 -12.70
N ILE A 71 7.50 6.12 -12.60
CA ILE A 71 8.43 6.23 -13.74
C ILE A 71 8.02 5.22 -14.82
N HIS A 72 7.74 3.96 -14.46
CA HIS A 72 7.26 2.94 -15.41
C HIS A 72 5.91 3.30 -16.04
N TRP A 73 5.01 3.94 -15.30
CA TRP A 73 3.71 4.39 -15.80
C TRP A 73 3.83 5.51 -16.86
N ILE A 74 4.75 6.46 -16.62
CA ILE A 74 5.01 7.61 -17.49
C ILE A 74 5.78 7.17 -18.74
N THR A 75 6.90 6.48 -18.56
CA THR A 75 7.80 6.05 -19.64
C THR A 75 7.24 4.88 -20.44
N GLY A 76 6.47 3.99 -19.81
CA GLY A 76 5.92 2.79 -20.45
C GLY A 76 6.96 1.72 -20.78
N ARG A 77 8.20 1.90 -20.33
CA ARG A 77 9.30 0.92 -20.41
C ARG A 77 9.42 0.23 -19.06
N GLN A 78 9.62 -1.08 -19.06
CA GLN A 78 9.90 -1.87 -17.86
C GLN A 78 11.18 -2.63 -18.17
N SER A 79 12.32 -2.15 -17.67
CA SER A 79 13.65 -2.69 -18.01
C SER A 79 13.75 -4.19 -17.70
N ALA A 80 13.18 -4.64 -16.59
CA ALA A 80 13.23 -6.03 -16.15
C ALA A 80 12.56 -7.04 -17.12
N ARG A 81 11.63 -6.59 -17.97
CA ARG A 81 10.89 -7.47 -18.91
C ARG A 81 11.44 -7.45 -20.34
N GLU A 82 12.40 -6.58 -20.62
CA GLU A 82 13.12 -6.58 -21.90
C GLU A 82 14.24 -7.64 -21.91
N LEU A 83 14.73 -8.08 -20.74
CA LEU A 83 15.70 -9.18 -20.62
C LEU A 83 15.08 -10.58 -20.72
N GLU A 84 13.77 -10.72 -20.50
CA GLU A 84 13.03 -11.99 -20.60
C GLU A 84 12.52 -12.29 -22.02
N ARG A 85 12.94 -11.51 -23.02
CA ARG A 85 12.44 -11.56 -24.40
C ARG A 85 13.57 -11.78 -25.39
#